data_AF-A0A9D2Q5U0-F1
#
_entry.id   AF-A0A9D2Q5U0-F1
#
_cell.length_a   1.000
_cell.length_b   1.000
_cell.length_c   1.000
_cell.angle_alpha   90.00
_cell.angle_beta   90.00
_cell.angle_gamma   90.00
#
_symmetry.space_group_name_H-M   'P 1'
#
loop_
_entity.id
_entity.type
_entity.pdbx_description
1 polymer ?
#
loop_
_entity_poly.entity_id
_entity_poly.type
_entity_poly.pdbx_seq_one_letter_code
_entity_poly.pdbx_strand_id
1 'polypeptide(L)'
;MMAVVLLAAGILFLILGWQIWKKEKITLLHDYHYAKVKPEDRKAYTGAMGKGLSAMGIGMIAGGVMQLTQYEAIGWYLLGTAFAVGLAVMIYAQMKHNRGIF
;
A
#
# COMPACT_ATOMS: atom_id res chain seq x y z
N MET A 1 17.36 -15.12 5.00
CA MET A 1 17.59 -13.84 4.27
C MET A 1 16.28 -13.15 3.85
N MET A 2 15.24 -13.88 3.39
CA MET A 2 13.99 -13.30 2.87
C MET A 2 13.09 -12.64 3.94
N ALA A 3 13.00 -13.20 5.15
CA ALA A 3 12.13 -12.68 6.21
C ALA A 3 12.49 -11.24 6.63
N VAL A 4 13.79 -10.95 6.80
CA VAL A 4 14.29 -9.61 7.18
C VAL A 4 13.92 -8.58 6.12
N VAL A 5 14.03 -8.93 4.83
CA VAL A 5 13.66 -8.05 3.72
C VAL A 5 12.16 -7.74 3.75
N LEU A 6 11.32 -8.76 3.93
CA LEU A 6 9.86 -8.58 4.02
C LEU A 6 9.46 -7.72 5.22
N LEU A 7 10.07 -7.94 6.40
CA LEU A 7 9.79 -7.16 7.59
C LEU A 7 10.22 -5.69 7.42
N ALA A 8 11.44 -5.45 6.90
CA ALA A 8 11.94 -4.10 6.67
C ALA A 8 11.11 -3.34 5.62
N ALA A 9 10.78 -3.99 4.50
CA ALA A 9 9.94 -3.40 3.46
C ALA A 9 8.50 -3.16 3.96
N GLY A 10 7.95 -4.08 4.74
CA GLY A 10 6.63 -3.92 5.35
C GLY A 10 6.56 -2.72 6.30
N ILE A 11 7.58 -2.51 7.13
CA ILE A 11 7.71 -1.32 7.99
C ILE A 11 7.78 -0.04 7.14
N LEU A 12 8.59 -0.03 6.07
CA LEU A 12 8.68 1.09 5.15
C LEU A 12 7.31 1.42 4.53
N PHE A 13 6.58 0.40 4.08
CA PHE A 13 5.25 0.57 3.48
C PHE A 13 4.23 1.12 4.48
N LEU A 14 4.28 0.69 5.75
CA LEU A 14 3.44 1.27 6.81
C LEU A 14 3.76 2.73 7.07
N ILE A 15 5.05 3.09 7.12
CA ILE A 15 5.49 4.48 7.33
C ILE A 15 5.03 5.37 6.17
N LEU A 16 5.25 4.95 4.93
CA LEU A 16 4.82 5.68 3.74
C LEU A 16 3.29 5.74 3.65
N GLY A 17 2.61 4.62 3.90
CA GLY A 17 1.16 4.52 3.88
C GLY A 17 0.50 5.44 4.91
N TRP A 18 1.05 5.50 6.12
CA TRP A 18 0.61 6.44 7.15
C TRP A 18 0.86 7.89 6.76
N GLN A 19 2.03 8.21 6.20
CA GLN A 19 2.33 9.56 5.73
C GLN A 19 1.39 10.01 4.61
N ILE A 20 1.08 9.13 3.66
CA ILE A 20 0.12 9.43 2.59
C ILE A 20 -1.29 9.58 3.19
N TRP A 21 -1.75 8.63 4.01
CA TRP A 21 -3.12 8.64 4.53
C TRP A 21 -3.38 9.74 5.56
N LYS A 22 -2.56 9.84 6.62
CA LYS A 22 -2.84 10.70 7.78
C LYS A 22 -2.23 12.08 7.68
N LYS A 23 -1.15 12.24 6.92
CA LYS A 23 -0.50 13.53 6.68
C LYS A 23 -0.81 14.10 5.30
N GLU A 24 -1.62 13.40 4.50
CA GLU A 24 -2.02 13.80 3.15
C GLU A 24 -0.82 14.17 2.26
N LYS A 25 0.34 13.51 2.50
CA LYS A 25 1.59 13.76 1.77
C LYS A 25 1.51 13.19 0.35
N ILE A 26 0.71 13.82 -0.50
CA ILE A 26 0.45 13.40 -1.87
C ILE A 26 1.71 13.40 -2.74
N THR A 27 2.70 14.22 -2.39
CA THR A 27 4.01 14.31 -3.06
C THR A 27 4.90 13.08 -2.87
N LEU A 28 4.51 12.14 -1.99
CA LEU A 28 5.15 10.82 -1.91
C LEU A 28 4.68 9.88 -3.03
N LEU A 29 3.62 10.24 -3.75
CA LEU A 29 3.21 9.59 -4.98
C LEU A 29 3.90 10.30 -6.15
N HIS A 30 4.06 9.61 -7.28
CA HIS A 30 4.49 10.29 -8.50
C HIS A 30 3.46 11.34 -8.93
N ASP A 31 3.93 12.42 -9.53
CA ASP A 31 3.14 13.58 -9.94
C ASP A 31 1.98 13.23 -10.88
N TYR A 32 2.21 12.37 -11.86
CA TYR A 32 1.18 11.93 -12.80
C TYR A 32 -0.03 11.32 -12.08
N HIS A 33 0.21 10.50 -11.05
CA HIS A 33 -0.83 9.82 -10.29
C HIS A 33 -1.81 10.75 -9.56
N TYR A 34 -1.47 12.02 -9.37
CA TYR A 34 -2.37 13.00 -8.76
C TYR A 34 -2.58 14.27 -9.60
N ALA A 35 -2.08 14.31 -10.83
CA ALA A 35 -2.13 15.50 -11.68
C ALA A 35 -3.58 15.95 -11.96
N LYS A 36 -4.54 15.01 -12.02
CA LYS A 36 -5.96 15.29 -12.30
C LYS A 36 -6.84 15.22 -11.04
N VAL A 37 -6.25 14.95 -9.88
CA VAL A 37 -6.99 14.88 -8.60
C VAL A 37 -7.36 16.28 -8.15
N LYS A 38 -8.66 16.53 -8.01
CA LYS A 38 -9.16 17.82 -7.54
C LYS A 38 -8.73 18.09 -6.10
N PRO A 39 -8.52 19.37 -5.71
CA PRO A 39 -8.19 19.73 -4.34
C PRO A 39 -9.18 19.17 -3.29
N GLU A 40 -10.47 19.20 -3.59
CA GLU A 40 -11.56 18.69 -2.73
C GLU A 40 -11.48 17.17 -2.48
N ASP A 41 -10.92 16.42 -3.43
CA ASP A 41 -10.82 14.97 -3.38
C ASP A 41 -9.51 14.47 -2.73
N ARG A 42 -8.54 15.36 -2.46
CA ARG A 42 -7.20 14.97 -2.00
C ARG A 42 -7.21 14.10 -0.75
N LYS A 43 -8.04 14.43 0.23
CA LYS A 43 -8.15 13.66 1.48
C LYS A 43 -8.69 12.25 1.25
N ALA A 44 -9.71 12.12 0.39
CA ALA A 44 -10.29 10.83 0.03
C ALA A 44 -9.30 9.98 -0.77
N TYR A 45 -8.65 10.60 -1.76
CA TYR A 45 -7.67 9.97 -2.63
C TYR A 45 -6.43 9.49 -1.86
N THR A 46 -5.76 10.39 -1.13
CA THR A 46 -4.60 10.03 -0.30
C THR A 46 -4.98 9.04 0.80
N GLY A 47 -6.20 9.13 1.34
CA GLY A 47 -6.72 8.14 2.27
C GLY A 47 -6.85 6.74 1.68
N ALA A 48 -7.33 6.60 0.45
CA ALA A 48 -7.39 5.30 -0.23
C ALA A 48 -6.00 4.79 -0.61
N MET A 49 -5.15 5.65 -1.19
CA MET A 49 -3.78 5.30 -1.60
C MET A 49 -2.95 4.82 -0.40
N GLY A 50 -2.96 5.57 0.69
CA GLY A 50 -2.20 5.23 1.89
C GLY A 50 -2.73 3.98 2.61
N LYS A 51 -4.05 3.73 2.62
CA LYS A 51 -4.63 2.49 3.15
C LYS A 51 -4.24 1.28 2.30
N GLY A 52 -4.26 1.40 0.97
CA GLY A 52 -3.83 0.34 0.06
C GLY A 52 -2.36 -0.03 0.30
N LEU A 53 -1.48 0.97 0.39
CA LEU A 53 -0.06 0.77 0.70
C LEU A 53 0.16 0.16 2.10
N SER A 54 -0.62 0.61 3.10
CA SER A 54 -0.55 0.06 4.46
C SER A 54 -0.99 -1.40 4.51
N ALA A 55 -2.03 -1.78 3.77
CA ALA A 55 -2.50 -3.17 3.69
C ALA A 55 -1.41 -4.10 3.12
N MET A 56 -0.71 -3.66 2.07
CA MET A 56 0.46 -4.37 1.55
C MET A 56 1.55 -4.52 2.61
N GLY A 57 1.87 -3.44 3.34
CA GLY A 57 2.86 -3.47 4.43
C GLY A 57 2.50 -4.48 5.53
N ILE A 58 1.22 -4.57 5.92
CA ILE A 58 0.73 -5.59 6.87
C ILE A 58 0.94 -7.00 6.31
N GLY A 59 0.60 -7.23 5.04
CA GLY A 59 0.82 -8.51 4.36
C GLY A 59 2.29 -8.92 4.29
N MET A 60 3.19 -7.96 4.05
CA MET A 60 4.64 -8.19 4.07
C MET A 60 5.13 -8.58 5.46
N ILE A 61 4.67 -7.89 6.51
CA ILE A 61 5.04 -8.24 7.88
C ILE A 61 4.52 -9.63 8.24
N ALA A 62 3.24 -9.92 7.97
CA ALA A 62 2.64 -11.22 8.24
C ALA A 62 3.39 -12.34 7.47
N GLY A 63 3.66 -12.14 6.18
CA GLY A 63 4.44 -13.08 5.38
C GLY A 63 5.86 -13.28 5.90
N GLY A 64 6.53 -12.19 6.30
CA GLY A 64 7.87 -12.23 6.90
C GLY A 64 7.92 -12.96 8.23
N VAL A 65 6.89 -12.80 9.10
CA VAL A 65 6.79 -13.56 10.35
C VAL A 65 6.52 -15.04 10.07
N MET A 66 5.65 -15.38 9.12
CA MET A 66 5.38 -16.78 8.77
C MET A 66 6.62 -17.51 8.24
N GLN A 67 7.54 -16.80 7.56
CA GLN A 67 8.84 -17.36 7.14
C GLN A 67 9.78 -17.74 8.29
N LEU A 68 9.49 -17.31 9.52
CA LEU A 68 10.22 -17.73 10.71
C LEU A 68 9.60 -18.98 11.37
N THR A 69 8.60 -19.58 10.73
CA THR A 69 7.84 -20.73 11.23
C THR A 69 7.78 -21.83 10.17
N GLN A 70 7.26 -23.01 10.50
CA GLN A 70 7.01 -24.07 9.51
C GLN A 70 5.87 -23.76 8.50
N TYR A 71 5.22 -22.60 8.60
CA TYR A 71 4.03 -22.22 7.82
C TYR A 71 4.32 -21.26 6.66
N GLU A 72 5.50 -21.37 6.03
CA GLU A 72 5.95 -20.43 4.98
C GLU A 72 4.94 -20.26 3.83
N ALA A 73 4.29 -21.34 3.41
CA ALA A 73 3.27 -21.32 2.36
C ALA A 73 2.09 -20.39 2.70
N ILE A 74 1.65 -20.38 3.96
CA ILE A 74 0.60 -19.48 4.44
C ILE A 74 1.07 -18.02 4.33
N GLY A 75 2.34 -17.76 4.64
CA GLY A 75 2.95 -16.44 4.49
C GLY A 75 2.85 -15.89 3.05
N TRP A 76 3.07 -16.73 2.04
CA TRP A 76 2.94 -16.33 0.64
C TRP A 76 1.50 -16.04 0.24
N TYR A 77 0.52 -16.81 0.72
CA TYR A 77 -0.90 -16.52 0.48
C TYR A 77 -1.34 -15.21 1.16
N LEU A 78 -0.89 -14.94 2.39
CA LEU A 78 -1.14 -13.68 3.08
C LEU A 78 -0.54 -12.48 2.34
N LEU A 79 0.70 -12.61 1.87
CA LEU A 79 1.35 -11.57 1.08
C LEU A 79 0.57 -11.31 -0.22
N GLY A 80 0.27 -12.35 -1.00
CA GLY A 80 -0.42 -12.22 -2.28
C GLY A 80 -1.82 -11.61 -2.15
N THR A 81 -2.59 -12.04 -1.15
CA THR A 81 -3.94 -11.50 -0.89
C THR A 81 -3.89 -10.03 -0.46
N ALA A 82 -2.98 -9.66 0.44
CA ALA A 82 -2.80 -8.28 0.86
C ALA A 82 -2.37 -7.37 -0.30
N PHE A 83 -1.49 -7.84 -1.19
CA PHE A 83 -1.11 -7.12 -2.40
C PHE A 83 -2.27 -6.93 -3.37
N ALA A 84 -3.05 -7.99 -3.63
CA ALA A 84 -4.21 -7.91 -4.50
C ALA A 84 -5.24 -6.90 -3.97
N VAL A 85 -5.56 -6.94 -2.67
CA VAL A 85 -6.49 -6.00 -2.04
C VAL A 85 -5.94 -4.57 -2.06
N GLY A 86 -4.67 -4.38 -1.67
CA GLY A 86 -4.03 -3.08 -1.67
C GLY A 86 -4.02 -2.43 -3.06
N LEU A 87 -3.66 -3.19 -4.09
CA LEU A 87 -3.65 -2.74 -5.48
C LEU A 87 -5.06 -2.40 -5.97
N ALA A 88 -6.04 -3.25 -5.67
CA ALA A 88 -7.43 -2.99 -6.06
C ALA A 88 -7.95 -1.66 -5.48
N VAL A 89 -7.66 -1.37 -4.20
CA VAL A 89 -8.02 -0.10 -3.56
C VAL A 89 -7.32 1.09 -4.23
N MET A 90 -6.03 0.97 -4.53
CA MET A 90 -5.26 2.04 -5.20
C MET A 90 -5.75 2.28 -6.63
N ILE A 91 -6.02 1.23 -7.41
CA ILE A 91 -6.56 1.31 -8.76
C ILE A 91 -7.95 1.96 -8.74
N TYR A 92 -8.82 1.56 -7.81
CA TYR A 92 -10.12 2.21 -7.64
C TYR A 92 -9.98 3.70 -7.35
N ALA A 93 -9.07 4.10 -6.46
CA ALA A 93 -8.81 5.51 -6.15
C ALA A 93 -8.29 6.28 -7.37
N GLN A 94 -7.37 5.69 -8.14
CA GLN A 94 -6.84 6.22 -9.39
C GLN A 94 -7.94 6.46 -10.42
N MET A 95 -8.75 5.44 -10.71
CA MET A 95 -9.86 5.56 -11.65
C MET A 95 -10.89 6.60 -11.21
N LYS A 96 -11.23 6.62 -9.90
CA LYS A 96 -12.24 7.52 -9.35
C LYS A 96 -11.80 8.98 -9.34
N HIS A 97 -10.56 9.26 -8.94
CA HIS A 97 -10.12 10.63 -8.66
C HIS A 97 -9.15 11.19 -9.70
N ASN A 98 -8.29 10.35 -10.30
CA ASN A 98 -7.30 10.75 -11.31
C ASN A 98 -7.78 10.46 -12.76
N ARG A 99 -8.93 9.78 -12.93
CA ARG A 99 -9.53 9.44 -14.25
C ARG A 99 -8.61 8.61 -15.16
N GLY A 100 -7.78 7.77 -14.55
CA GLY A 100 -6.81 6.92 -15.23
C GLY A 100 -5.94 6.21 -14.21
N ILE A 101 -5.13 5.24 -14.67
CA ILE A 101 -4.12 4.58 -13.82
C ILE A 101 -2.80 5.38 -13.75
N PHE A 102 -2.66 6.36 -14.64
CA PHE A 102 -1.56 7.32 -14.71
C PHE A 102 -2.11 8.75 -14.64
#